data_AF-A0AAU3JKI4-F1
#
_entry.id   AF-A0AAU3JKI4-F1
#
_cell.length_a   1.000
_cell.length_b   1.000
_cell.length_c   1.000
_cell.angle_alpha   90.00
_cell.angle_beta   90.00
_cell.angle_gamma   90.00
#
_symmetry.space_group_name_H-M   'P 1'
#
loop_
_entity.id
_entity.type
_entity.pdbx_description
1 polymer ?
#
loop_
_entity_poly.entity_id
_entity_poly.type
_entity_poly.pdbx_seq_one_letter_code
_entity_poly.pdbx_strand_id
1 'polypeptide(L)'
;MGRVPARRPADPAEALGLTSRERDVLRLVAAGRTNRQIAEELFISPKTASVHVSNILAKLGVSGRGEAAAVAHRLELFATGDGDRLVAG
;
A
#
# COMPACT_ATOMS: atom_id res chain seq x y z
N MET A 1 8.42 36.42 10.51
CA MET A 1 7.70 35.13 10.62
C MET A 1 8.23 34.21 9.53
N GLY A 2 9.14 33.29 9.88
CA GLY A 2 9.79 32.40 8.92
C GLY A 2 8.78 31.43 8.29
N ARG A 3 8.78 31.33 6.96
CA ARG A 3 8.08 30.24 6.27
C ARG A 3 8.77 28.95 6.65
N VAL A 4 8.08 28.08 7.38
CA VAL A 4 8.53 26.70 7.58
C VAL A 4 8.64 26.08 6.18
N PRO A 5 9.82 25.63 5.72
CA PRO A 5 9.90 24.92 4.45
C PRO A 5 9.04 23.67 4.60
N ALA A 6 8.02 23.53 3.76
CA ALA A 6 7.27 22.29 3.67
C ALA A 6 8.29 21.17 3.42
N ARG A 7 8.45 20.29 4.41
CA ARG A 7 9.39 19.17 4.35
C ARG A 7 9.07 18.43 3.06
N ARG A 8 10.02 18.41 2.12
CA ARG A 8 9.91 17.59 0.92
C ARG A 8 9.61 16.16 1.42
N PRO A 9 8.56 15.48 0.93
CA PRO A 9 8.22 14.16 1.43
C PRO A 9 9.46 13.29 1.31
N ALA A 10 9.94 12.82 2.46
CA ALA A 10 11.13 11.98 2.54
C ALA A 10 10.85 10.57 1.99
N ASP A 11 9.56 10.22 1.92
CA ASP A 11 9.06 8.93 1.48
C ASP A 11 8.19 9.08 0.22
N PRO A 12 8.45 8.34 -0.86
CA PRO A 12 7.65 8.39 -2.08
C PRO A 12 6.17 8.03 -1.83
N ALA A 13 5.89 7.22 -0.81
CA ALA A 13 4.51 6.91 -0.41
C ALA A 13 3.78 8.09 0.25
N GLU A 14 4.48 8.97 0.97
CA GLU A 14 3.90 10.23 1.49
C GLU A 14 3.60 11.20 0.34
N ALA A 15 4.45 11.23 -0.69
CA ALA A 15 4.22 12.04 -1.89
C ALA A 15 2.94 11.63 -2.64
N LEU A 16 2.52 10.36 -2.52
CA LEU A 16 1.28 9.82 -3.09
C LEU A 16 0.04 10.06 -2.20
N GLY A 17 0.18 10.73 -1.05
CA GLY A 17 -0.93 11.00 -0.14
C GLY A 17 -1.51 9.75 0.54
N LEU A 18 -0.73 8.67 0.60
CA LEU A 18 -1.13 7.43 1.27
C LEU A 18 -0.97 7.58 2.78
N THR A 19 -2.01 7.22 3.52
CA THR A 19 -1.95 7.07 4.97
C THR A 19 -1.11 5.85 5.35
N SER A 20 -0.64 5.77 6.59
CA SER A 20 0.07 4.58 7.09
C SER A 20 -0.70 3.28 6.84
N ARG A 21 -2.01 3.30 7.08
CA ARG A 21 -2.84 2.11 6.87
C ARG A 21 -2.97 1.71 5.41
N GLU A 22 -3.06 2.68 4.51
CA GLU A 22 -3.10 2.42 3.07
C GLU A 22 -1.75 1.91 2.55
N ARG A 23 -0.63 2.34 3.14
CA ARG A 23 0.70 1.78 2.83
C ARG A 23 0.78 0.30 3.20
N ASP A 24 0.31 -0.08 4.40
CA ASP A 24 0.26 -1.49 4.81
C ASP A 24 -0.57 -2.33 3.84
N VAL A 25 -1.75 -1.83 3.45
CA VAL A 25 -2.62 -2.52 2.49
C VAL A 25 -1.95 -2.60 1.10
N LEU A 26 -1.34 -1.52 0.61
CA LEU A 26 -0.67 -1.50 -0.69
C LEU A 26 0.51 -2.46 -0.72
N ARG A 27 1.27 -2.60 0.37
CA ARG A 27 2.34 -3.60 0.51
C ARG A 27 1.83 -5.01 0.26
N LEU A 28 0.69 -5.36 0.87
CA LEU A 28 0.07 -6.68 0.72
C LEU A 28 -0.56 -6.89 -0.65
N VAL A 29 -1.12 -5.84 -1.25
CA VAL A 29 -1.59 -5.87 -2.65
C VAL A 29 -0.43 -6.15 -3.60
N ALA A 30 0.72 -5.48 -3.40
CA ALA A 30 1.94 -5.67 -4.19
C ALA A 30 2.53 -7.09 -4.02
N ALA A 31 2.34 -7.70 -2.84
CA ALA A 31 2.65 -9.10 -2.57
C ALA A 31 1.59 -10.10 -3.09
N GLY A 32 0.56 -9.64 -3.81
CA GLY A 32 -0.46 -10.50 -4.41
C GLY A 32 -1.57 -10.98 -3.47
N ARG A 33 -1.66 -10.46 -2.24
CA ARG A 33 -2.66 -10.90 -1.24
C ARG A 33 -4.09 -10.47 -1.60
N THR A 34 -5.05 -11.36 -1.42
CA THR A 34 -6.49 -11.05 -1.59
C THR A 34 -7.02 -10.15 -0.45
N ASN A 35 -8.17 -9.51 -0.63
CA ASN A 35 -8.78 -8.68 0.43
C ASN A 35 -9.05 -9.48 1.71
N ARG A 36 -9.31 -10.79 1.61
CA ARG A 36 -9.47 -11.68 2.75
C ARG A 36 -8.14 -11.87 3.49
N GLN A 37 -7.07 -12.20 2.78
CA GLN A 37 -5.73 -12.37 3.37
C GLN A 37 -5.21 -11.05 3.99
N ILE A 38 -5.45 -9.93 3.31
CA ILE A 38 -5.15 -8.58 3.84
C ILE A 38 -5.90 -8.34 5.15
N ALA A 39 -7.19 -8.68 5.17
CA ALA A 39 -8.03 -8.52 6.35
C ALA A 39 -7.54 -9.38 7.53
N GLU A 40 -7.11 -10.61 7.27
CA GLU A 40 -6.54 -11.52 8.26
C GLU A 40 -5.21 -10.97 8.81
N GLU A 41 -4.27 -10.58 7.95
CA GLU A 41 -2.96 -10.07 8.37
C GLU A 41 -3.04 -8.74 9.12
N LEU A 42 -4.02 -7.91 8.75
CA LEU A 42 -4.20 -6.59 9.33
C LEU A 42 -5.26 -6.54 10.44
N PHE A 43 -5.86 -7.68 10.82
CA PHE A 43 -6.89 -7.79 11.86
C PHE A 43 -8.09 -6.85 11.63
N ILE A 44 -8.61 -6.81 10.39
CA ILE A 44 -9.80 -6.03 9.99
C ILE A 44 -10.80 -6.89 9.22
N SER A 45 -11.95 -6.32 8.85
CA SER A 45 -12.91 -7.03 8.00
C SER A 45 -12.48 -7.02 6.52
N PRO A 46 -12.84 -8.06 5.71
CA PRO A 46 -12.63 -8.04 4.26
C PRO A 46 -13.29 -6.84 3.55
N LYS A 47 -14.40 -6.35 4.09
CA LYS A 47 -15.07 -5.14 3.59
C LYS A 47 -14.22 -3.90 3.83
N THR A 48 -13.64 -3.76 5.01
CA THR A 48 -12.71 -2.67 5.35
C THR A 48 -11.47 -2.71 4.46
N ALA A 49 -10.88 -3.90 4.25
CA ALA A 49 -9.77 -4.08 3.33
C ALA A 49 -10.14 -3.63 1.90
N SER A 50 -11.33 -3.99 1.43
CA SER A 50 -11.82 -3.55 0.11
C SER A 50 -11.94 -2.02 0.00
N VAL A 51 -12.42 -1.34 1.05
CA VAL A 51 -12.52 0.13 1.07
C VAL A 51 -11.13 0.77 0.99
N HIS A 52 -10.15 0.24 1.75
CA HIS A 52 -8.78 0.71 1.65
C HIS A 52 -8.20 0.51 0.24
N VAL A 53 -8.42 -0.66 -0.37
CA VAL A 53 -7.98 -0.90 -1.76
C VAL A 53 -8.61 0.12 -2.70
N SER A 54 -9.93 0.34 -2.66
CA SER A 54 -10.59 1.35 -3.51
C SER A 54 -10.01 2.75 -3.34
N ASN A 55 -9.73 3.17 -2.10
CA ASN A 55 -9.13 4.47 -1.81
C ASN A 55 -7.70 4.58 -2.36
N ILE A 56 -6.92 3.50 -2.26
CA ILE A 56 -5.57 3.43 -2.84
C ILE A 56 -5.65 3.56 -4.37
N LEU A 57 -6.54 2.83 -5.03
CA LEU A 57 -6.71 2.93 -6.49
C LEU A 57 -7.01 4.37 -6.92
N ALA A 58 -7.92 5.04 -6.20
CA ALA A 58 -8.27 6.43 -6.45
C ALA A 58 -7.08 7.39 -6.24
N LYS A 59 -6.29 7.20 -5.16
CA LYS A 59 -5.11 8.03 -4.87
C LYS A 59 -3.97 7.82 -5.86
N LEU A 60 -3.79 6.60 -6.34
CA LEU A 60 -2.79 6.26 -7.35
C LEU A 60 -3.24 6.58 -8.78
N GLY A 61 -4.53 6.88 -8.99
CA GLY A 61 -5.09 7.14 -10.31
C GLY A 61 -5.12 5.91 -11.22
N VAL A 62 -5.28 4.71 -10.65
CA VAL A 62 -5.29 3.43 -11.36
C VAL A 62 -6.66 2.76 -11.25
N SER A 63 -6.97 1.87 -12.20
CA SER A 63 -8.27 1.20 -12.29
C SER A 63 -8.28 -0.15 -11.58
N GLY A 64 -7.12 -0.75 -11.33
CA GLY A 64 -7.04 -2.10 -10.81
C GLY A 64 -5.92 -2.36 -9.81
N ARG A 65 -6.12 -3.39 -8.99
CA ARG A 65 -5.12 -3.87 -8.02
C ARG A 65 -3.79 -4.29 -8.65
N GLY A 66 -3.81 -4.81 -9.87
CA GLY A 66 -2.60 -5.19 -10.61
C GLY A 66 -1.78 -3.96 -11.00
N GLU A 67 -2.44 -2.89 -11.45
CA GLU A 67 -1.79 -1.61 -11.73
C GLU A 67 -1.25 -0.97 -10.45
N ALA A 68 -1.99 -1.03 -9.34
CA ALA A 68 -1.51 -0.56 -8.05
C ALA A 68 -0.25 -1.31 -7.58
N ALA A 69 -0.23 -2.64 -7.74
CA ALA A 69 0.95 -3.45 -7.46
C ALA A 69 2.13 -3.04 -8.36
N ALA A 70 1.90 -2.83 -9.66
CA ALA A 70 2.93 -2.39 -10.60
C ALA A 70 3.49 -1.01 -10.24
N VAL A 71 2.64 -0.07 -9.79
CA VAL A 71 3.08 1.25 -9.30
C VAL A 71 3.96 1.09 -8.05
N ALA A 72 3.55 0.27 -7.09
CA ALA A 72 4.33 0.03 -5.88
C ALA A 72 5.73 -0.54 -6.18
N HIS A 73 5.82 -1.49 -7.11
CA HIS A 73 7.09 -2.07 -7.54
C HIS A 73 7.95 -1.08 -8.33
N ARG A 74 7.37 -0.33 -9.27
CA ARG A 74 8.09 0.68 -10.08
C ARG A 74 8.71 1.78 -9.23
N LEU A 75 8.02 2.17 -8.16
CA LEU A 75 8.47 3.20 -7.24
C LEU A 75 9.28 2.64 -6.06
N GLU A 76 9.55 1.33 -6.07
CA GLU A 76 10.31 0.63 -5.02
C GLU A 76 9.79 0.96 -3.61
N LEU A 77 8.45 1.09 -3.46
CA LEU A 77 7.84 1.59 -2.23
C LEU A 77 8.07 0.67 -1.02
N PHE A 78 8.34 -0.60 -1.28
CA PHE A 78 8.59 -1.61 -0.26
C PHE A 78 9.81 -2.41 -0.69
N ALA A 79 10.77 -2.58 0.22
CA ALA A 79 11.88 -3.47 -0.02
C ALA A 79 11.35 -4.89 -0.28
N THR A 80 11.87 -5.56 -1.30
CA THR A 80 11.65 -7.00 -1.55
C THR A 80 12.28 -7.78 -0.38
N GLY A 81 11.58 -7.88 0.75
CA GLY A 81 12.10 -8.54 1.95
C GLY A 81 11.05 -8.91 3.01
N ASP A 82 9.88 -8.25 3.04
CA ASP A 82 8.91 -8.39 4.15
C ASP A 82 7.81 -9.45 3.95
N GLY A 83 8.05 -10.51 3.16
CA GLY A 83 6.97 -11.48 2.89
C GLY A 83 7.35 -12.88 2.42
N ASP A 84 8.62 -13.16 2.13
CA ASP A 84 9.05 -14.50 1.72
C ASP A 84 9.74 -15.24 2.87
N ARG A 85 8.94 -15.83 3.74
CA ARG A 85 9.35 -17.02 4.50
C ARG A 85 8.19 -17.99 4.58
N LEU A 86 8.10 -18.82 3.55
CA LEU A 86 7.73 -20.24 3.59
C LEU A 86 6.65 -20.67 4.61
N VAL A 87 5.43 -20.90 4.12
CA VAL A 87 4.55 -21.97 4.63
C VAL A 87 3.98 -22.77 3.46
N ALA A 88 4.84 -23.57 2.85
CA ALA A 88 4.45 -24.80 2.17
C ALA A 88 4.94 -25.95 3.05
N GLY A 89 4.00 -26.59 3.74
CA GLY A 89 4.17 -27.78 4.56
C GLY A 89 2.84 -28.51 4.59
#